data_AF-A0A2E6C351-F1
#
_entry.id   AF-A0A2E6C351-F1
#
_cell.length_a   1.000
_cell.length_b   1.000
_cell.length_c   1.000
_cell.angle_alpha   90.00
_cell.angle_beta   90.00
_cell.angle_gamma   90.00
#
_symmetry.space_group_name_H-M   'P 1'
#
loop_
_entity.id
_entity.type
_entity.pdbx_description
1 polymer ?
#
loop_
_entity_poly.entity_id
_entity_poly.type
_entity_poly.pdbx_seq_one_letter_code
_entity_poly.pdbx_strand_id
1 'polypeptide(L)'
;MAVHTIDIDSGERDASLHPNPNAYTIDLKTPVFDVTKLEVTSARIPTPNFVIHDNNNRFSVRIDAPAPDAGTYTVTMNDRHYPSATTLATQILTAISNAGITTIDNVEFRSTRDSLKFSNVASTDEFTLLFKSGVDGWDSNVLTRTTPNQVFGMPARDIDSSNSIIDLEGRVDFECGPKSYVVKITAGSDVLGQTVYSNTPFYTGSFMSKSAIAEQYMTVSSNDDPVTHQFTGGAQKHIDSLRIQWFYKSNNKLVPVDFRDRDHAIKLTLSCETDKLKPLSKKFEMLSKKLPAPVGMFDDPETVVVDDIERWDWEQMFPIVMIIIIGFVTLLVLSGRSRTSAPTA
;
A
#
# COMPACT_ATOMS: atom_id res chain seq x y z
N MET A 1 6.85 19.55 14.01
CA MET A 1 6.89 18.11 13.72
C MET A 1 8.05 17.89 12.78
N ALA A 2 8.84 16.84 13.00
CA ALA A 2 9.92 16.50 12.11
C ALA A 2 9.38 15.83 10.84
N VAL A 3 10.15 15.94 9.76
CA VAL A 3 9.91 15.20 8.52
C VAL A 3 10.95 14.09 8.49
N HIS A 4 10.49 12.85 8.39
CA HIS A 4 11.35 11.68 8.29
C HIS A 4 11.16 11.01 6.95
N THR A 5 12.26 10.80 6.22
CA THR A 5 12.25 10.13 4.92
C THR A 5 12.70 8.69 5.08
N ILE A 6 11.97 7.76 4.47
CA ILE A 6 12.26 6.34 4.46
C ILE A 6 12.40 5.92 3.00
N ASP A 7 13.57 5.39 2.65
CA ASP A 7 13.84 4.76 1.37
C ASP A 7 13.59 3.25 1.52
N ILE A 8 12.78 2.70 0.62
CA ILE A 8 12.37 1.31 0.66
C ILE A 8 12.68 0.70 -0.70
N ASP A 9 13.48 -0.35 -0.70
CA ASP A 9 13.75 -1.17 -1.88
C ASP A 9 13.23 -2.59 -1.61
N SER A 10 12.41 -3.13 -2.51
CA SER A 10 11.89 -4.49 -2.33
C SER A 10 12.98 -5.55 -2.46
N GLY A 11 14.15 -5.23 -3.00
CA GLY A 11 15.31 -6.11 -2.99
C GLY A 11 15.90 -6.36 -1.59
N GLU A 12 15.54 -5.53 -0.60
CA GLU A 12 15.94 -5.72 0.81
C GLU A 12 14.99 -6.66 1.58
N ARG A 13 13.90 -7.12 0.95
CA ARG A 13 12.98 -8.08 1.59
C ARG A 13 13.68 -9.43 1.79
N ASP A 14 13.31 -10.13 2.86
CA ASP A 14 13.63 -11.55 2.97
C ASP A 14 12.77 -12.33 1.97
N ALA A 15 13.37 -12.75 0.85
CA ALA A 15 12.68 -13.49 -0.21
C ALA A 15 12.19 -14.88 0.22
N SER A 16 12.67 -15.42 1.35
CA SER A 16 12.16 -16.68 1.90
C SER A 16 10.82 -16.48 2.63
N LEU A 17 10.66 -15.35 3.31
CA LEU A 17 9.43 -14.98 4.04
C LEU A 17 8.42 -14.26 3.14
N HIS A 18 8.92 -13.44 2.21
CA HIS A 18 8.13 -12.66 1.27
C HIS A 18 8.59 -12.95 -0.16
N PRO A 19 8.21 -14.08 -0.76
CA PRO A 19 8.70 -14.48 -2.09
C PRO A 19 8.33 -13.50 -3.20
N ASN A 20 7.16 -12.86 -3.10
CA ASN A 20 6.67 -11.96 -4.13
C ASN A 20 6.99 -10.50 -3.79
N PRO A 21 7.62 -9.73 -4.70
CA PRO A 21 7.90 -8.32 -4.50
C PRO A 21 6.63 -7.46 -4.49
N ASN A 22 5.47 -7.98 -4.90
CA ASN A 22 4.22 -7.21 -4.87
C ASN A 22 3.59 -7.07 -3.47
N ALA A 23 4.03 -7.86 -2.48
CA ALA A 23 3.46 -7.85 -1.14
C ALA A 23 4.48 -8.32 -0.09
N TYR A 24 4.96 -7.39 0.74
CA TYR A 24 6.00 -7.65 1.73
C TYR A 24 5.85 -6.72 2.94
N THR A 25 6.47 -7.08 4.05
CA THR A 25 6.56 -6.26 5.26
C THR A 25 8.00 -5.86 5.49
N ILE A 26 8.21 -4.61 5.88
CA ILE A 26 9.50 -4.09 6.33
C ILE A 26 9.39 -3.66 7.79
N ASP A 27 10.44 -3.93 8.55
CA ASP A 27 10.58 -3.45 9.91
C ASP A 27 11.44 -2.18 9.90
N LEU A 28 10.94 -1.12 10.51
CA LEU A 28 11.65 0.14 10.64
C LEU A 28 12.72 0.00 11.72
N LYS A 29 13.99 0.23 11.34
CA LYS A 29 15.11 0.26 12.29
C LYS A 29 14.90 1.29 13.41
N THR A 30 14.26 2.40 13.06
CA THR A 30 13.88 3.46 14.00
C THR A 30 12.36 3.60 13.95
N PRO A 31 11.62 3.14 14.97
CA PRO A 31 10.19 3.37 15.07
C PRO A 31 9.86 4.86 15.08
N VAL A 32 8.70 5.22 14.54
CA VAL A 32 8.22 6.60 14.49
C VAL A 32 6.92 6.75 15.27
N PHE A 33 6.71 7.94 15.85
CA PHE A 33 5.62 8.23 16.77
C PHE A 33 4.82 9.44 16.30
N ASP A 34 3.54 9.51 16.70
CA ASP A 34 2.61 10.60 16.35
C ASP A 34 2.65 10.97 14.85
N VAL A 35 2.48 9.96 13.99
CA VAL A 35 2.47 10.14 12.53
C VAL A 35 1.16 10.78 12.10
N THR A 36 1.24 11.96 11.48
CA THR A 36 0.06 12.73 11.05
C THR A 36 -0.15 12.75 9.54
N LYS A 37 0.91 12.49 8.78
CA LYS A 37 0.88 12.50 7.31
C LYS A 37 1.89 11.49 6.77
N LEU A 38 1.48 10.77 5.73
CA LEU A 38 2.32 9.94 4.89
C LEU A 38 2.26 10.45 3.45
N GLU A 39 3.40 10.55 2.78
CA GLU A 39 3.49 10.96 1.39
C GLU A 39 4.48 10.06 0.64
N VAL A 40 4.10 9.57 -0.54
CA VAL A 40 5.04 8.94 -1.47
C VAL A 40 5.65 10.05 -2.31
N THR A 41 6.93 10.35 -2.08
CA THR A 41 7.63 11.42 -2.80
C THR A 41 8.15 10.96 -4.16
N SER A 42 8.54 9.69 -4.25
CA SER A 42 8.96 9.10 -5.52
C SER A 42 8.86 7.59 -5.48
N ALA A 43 8.63 6.97 -6.64
CA ALA A 43 8.67 5.52 -6.78
C ALA A 43 9.28 5.14 -8.13
N ARG A 44 9.99 4.01 -8.17
CA ARG A 44 10.46 3.37 -9.39
C ARG A 44 9.86 1.98 -9.47
N ILE A 45 8.94 1.79 -10.41
CA ILE A 45 8.06 0.61 -10.48
C ILE A 45 8.36 -0.14 -11.78
N PRO A 46 8.65 -1.45 -11.75
CA PRO A 46 8.71 -2.28 -12.94
C PRO A 46 7.41 -2.20 -13.73
N THR A 47 7.52 -1.93 -15.02
CA THR A 47 6.41 -2.11 -15.95
C THR A 47 6.41 -3.59 -16.34
N PRO A 48 5.31 -4.32 -16.13
CA PRO A 48 5.25 -5.70 -16.57
C PRO A 48 5.11 -5.71 -18.11
N ASN A 49 6.14 -6.18 -18.82
CA ASN A 49 6.07 -6.48 -20.27
C ASN A 49 5.16 -7.70 -20.58
N PHE A 50 4.38 -8.15 -19.59
CA PHE A 50 3.61 -9.38 -19.59
C PHE A 50 2.20 -9.04 -19.11
N VAL A 51 1.31 -8.83 -20.07
CA VAL A 51 -0.03 -8.32 -19.78
C VAL A 51 -0.98 -9.43 -19.38
N ILE A 52 -0.62 -10.69 -19.70
CA ILE A 52 -1.26 -11.89 -19.17
C ILE A 52 -0.38 -12.49 -18.07
N HIS A 53 -0.99 -12.76 -16.93
CA HIS A 53 -0.35 -13.28 -15.73
C HIS A 53 -1.35 -14.08 -14.89
N ASP A 54 -0.86 -14.70 -13.81
CA ASP A 54 -1.66 -15.66 -13.05
C ASP A 54 -2.99 -15.10 -12.56
N ASN A 55 -3.11 -13.79 -12.29
CA ASN A 55 -4.34 -13.19 -11.79
C ASN A 55 -5.30 -12.69 -12.88
N ASN A 56 -4.94 -12.77 -14.17
CA ASN A 56 -5.81 -12.35 -15.27
C ASN A 56 -5.86 -13.29 -16.48
N ASN A 57 -5.38 -14.52 -16.35
CA ASN A 57 -5.19 -15.44 -17.47
C ASN A 57 -6.39 -16.34 -17.80
N ARG A 58 -7.56 -16.11 -17.22
CA ARG A 58 -8.73 -16.99 -17.39
C ARG A 58 -9.97 -16.22 -17.79
N PHE A 59 -10.80 -16.84 -18.62
CA PHE A 59 -12.15 -16.37 -18.96
C PHE A 59 -13.04 -17.55 -19.32
N SER A 60 -14.35 -17.33 -19.33
CA SER A 60 -15.31 -18.36 -19.74
C SER A 60 -15.86 -18.09 -21.13
N VAL A 61 -16.13 -19.16 -21.86
CA VAL A 61 -16.82 -19.13 -23.15
C VAL A 61 -18.03 -20.04 -23.06
N ARG A 62 -19.19 -19.54 -23.48
CA ARG A 62 -20.39 -20.35 -23.67
C ARG A 62 -20.54 -20.64 -25.15
N ILE A 63 -20.77 -21.90 -25.50
CA ILE A 63 -21.18 -22.33 -26.83
C ILE A 63 -22.66 -22.67 -26.75
N ASP A 64 -23.45 -22.06 -27.62
CA ASP A 64 -24.90 -22.23 -27.62
C ASP A 64 -25.29 -23.55 -28.31
N ALA A 65 -26.36 -24.18 -27.84
CA ALA A 65 -26.94 -25.32 -28.53
C ALA A 65 -27.50 -24.89 -29.91
N PRO A 66 -27.39 -25.71 -30.97
CA PRO A 66 -27.18 -27.16 -30.94
C PRO A 66 -25.73 -27.63 -31.26
N ALA A 67 -24.72 -26.78 -31.08
CA ALA A 67 -23.33 -27.14 -31.39
C ALA A 67 -22.90 -28.45 -30.71
N PRO A 68 -22.02 -29.26 -31.35
CA PRO A 68 -21.55 -30.53 -30.78
C PRO A 68 -20.78 -30.34 -29.46
N ASP A 69 -20.17 -29.17 -29.29
CA ASP A 69 -19.46 -28.70 -28.10
C ASP A 69 -20.28 -27.67 -27.32
N ALA A 70 -21.62 -27.75 -27.34
CA ALA A 70 -22.47 -26.86 -26.55
C ALA A 70 -22.17 -27.01 -25.04
N GLY A 71 -22.03 -25.88 -24.35
CA GLY A 71 -21.64 -25.87 -22.93
C GLY A 71 -20.94 -24.58 -22.52
N THR A 72 -20.49 -24.54 -21.26
CA THR A 72 -19.64 -23.44 -20.76
C THR A 72 -18.27 -23.97 -20.38
N TYR A 73 -17.24 -23.35 -20.93
CA TYR A 73 -15.86 -23.76 -20.82
C TYR A 73 -15.03 -22.68 -20.13
N THR A 74 -14.01 -23.10 -19.39
CA THR A 74 -13.00 -22.19 -18.85
C THR A 74 -11.75 -22.25 -19.70
N VAL A 75 -11.42 -21.14 -20.35
CA VAL A 75 -10.21 -20.98 -21.14
C VAL A 75 -9.11 -20.43 -20.25
N THR A 76 -7.94 -21.06 -20.27
CA THR A 76 -6.76 -20.62 -19.51
C THR A 76 -5.62 -20.34 -20.47
N MET A 77 -5.11 -19.11 -20.42
CA MET A 77 -3.93 -18.70 -21.16
C MET A 77 -2.68 -18.98 -20.31
N ASN A 78 -1.73 -19.74 -20.84
CA ASN A 78 -0.51 -20.11 -20.11
C ASN A 78 0.68 -19.21 -20.48
N ASP A 79 0.72 -18.73 -21.72
CA ASP A 79 1.74 -17.80 -22.17
C ASP A 79 1.57 -16.44 -21.49
N ARG A 80 2.68 -15.87 -21.04
CA ARG A 80 2.67 -14.55 -20.38
C ARG A 80 3.13 -13.42 -21.29
N HIS A 81 3.76 -13.75 -22.42
CA HIS A 81 4.36 -12.78 -23.35
C HIS A 81 3.90 -13.03 -24.77
N TYR A 82 3.60 -11.95 -25.48
CA TYR A 82 3.22 -12.00 -26.88
C TYR A 82 4.04 -10.97 -27.66
N PRO A 83 4.96 -11.40 -28.54
CA PRO A 83 5.81 -10.48 -29.29
C PRO A 83 5.04 -9.70 -30.36
N SER A 84 3.81 -10.11 -30.69
CA SER A 84 2.92 -9.41 -31.61
C SER A 84 1.47 -9.73 -31.32
N ALA A 85 0.56 -8.87 -31.77
CA ALA A 85 -0.88 -9.11 -31.68
C ALA A 85 -1.33 -10.35 -32.49
N THR A 86 -0.65 -10.66 -33.60
CA THR A 86 -0.89 -11.90 -34.37
C THR A 86 -0.54 -13.12 -33.53
N THR A 87 0.59 -13.09 -32.81
CA THR A 87 0.97 -14.18 -31.90
C THR A 87 -0.03 -14.30 -30.75
N LEU A 88 -0.51 -13.19 -30.19
CA LEU A 88 -1.57 -13.20 -29.19
C LEU A 88 -2.83 -13.89 -29.73
N ALA A 89 -3.29 -13.55 -30.94
CA ALA A 89 -4.46 -14.17 -31.56
C ALA A 89 -4.31 -15.70 -31.73
N THR A 90 -3.16 -16.16 -32.24
CA THR A 90 -2.86 -17.60 -32.36
C THR A 90 -2.88 -18.30 -30.99
N GLN A 91 -2.35 -17.66 -29.95
CA GLN A 91 -2.31 -18.26 -28.61
C GLN A 91 -3.68 -18.25 -27.93
N ILE A 92 -4.52 -17.25 -28.18
CA ILE A 92 -5.92 -17.26 -27.75
C ILE A 92 -6.66 -18.45 -28.38
N LEU A 93 -6.53 -18.64 -29.70
CA LEU A 93 -7.14 -19.78 -30.39
C LEU A 93 -6.64 -21.11 -29.83
N THR A 94 -5.33 -21.24 -29.62
CA THR A 94 -4.73 -22.44 -29.02
C THR A 94 -5.30 -22.72 -27.63
N ALA A 95 -5.45 -21.69 -26.78
CA ALA A 95 -6.04 -21.84 -25.45
C ALA A 95 -7.52 -22.24 -25.50
N ILE A 96 -8.29 -21.70 -26.46
CA ILE A 96 -9.69 -22.05 -26.71
C ILE A 96 -9.80 -23.52 -27.13
N SER A 97 -9.00 -23.97 -28.10
CA SER A 97 -8.99 -25.37 -28.54
C SER A 97 -8.57 -26.33 -27.43
N ASN A 98 -7.59 -25.95 -26.60
CA ASN A 98 -7.18 -26.74 -25.43
C ASN A 98 -8.27 -26.86 -24.36
N ALA A 99 -9.22 -25.91 -24.31
CA ALA A 99 -10.39 -26.00 -23.45
C ALA A 99 -11.46 -26.96 -23.99
N GLY A 100 -11.27 -27.52 -25.19
CA GLY A 100 -12.20 -28.45 -25.84
C GLY A 100 -13.25 -27.77 -26.72
N ILE A 101 -13.09 -26.47 -27.02
CA ILE A 101 -13.99 -25.72 -27.89
C ILE A 101 -13.56 -25.91 -29.35
N THR A 102 -14.49 -26.34 -30.18
CA THR A 102 -14.36 -26.48 -31.64
C THR A 102 -15.15 -25.45 -32.42
N THR A 103 -16.20 -24.86 -31.82
CA THR A 103 -17.06 -23.86 -32.48
C THR A 103 -16.30 -22.58 -32.84
N ILE A 104 -15.35 -22.14 -32.00
CA ILE A 104 -14.47 -21.00 -32.33
C ILE A 104 -13.20 -21.56 -32.96
N ASP A 105 -13.12 -21.51 -34.29
CA ASP A 105 -12.04 -22.12 -35.08
C ASP A 105 -11.06 -21.08 -35.67
N ASN A 106 -11.37 -19.79 -35.55
CA ASN A 106 -10.47 -18.73 -35.99
C ASN A 106 -10.49 -17.53 -35.03
N VAL A 107 -9.29 -17.09 -34.64
CA VAL A 107 -9.04 -15.82 -33.94
C VAL A 107 -7.99 -15.07 -34.73
N GLU A 108 -8.35 -13.89 -35.23
CA GLU A 108 -7.52 -13.08 -36.13
C GLU A 108 -7.26 -11.71 -35.52
N PHE A 109 -6.02 -11.22 -35.62
CA PHE A 109 -5.71 -9.82 -35.36
C PHE A 109 -5.93 -8.98 -36.62
N ARG A 110 -6.80 -7.98 -36.53
CA ARG A 110 -7.10 -7.03 -37.60
C ARG A 110 -6.25 -5.77 -37.48
N SER A 111 -5.12 -5.75 -38.18
CA SER A 111 -4.17 -4.62 -38.15
C SER A 111 -4.74 -3.28 -38.62
N THR A 112 -5.81 -3.27 -39.40
CA THR A 112 -6.47 -2.01 -39.82
C THR A 112 -7.28 -1.36 -38.71
N ARG A 113 -7.61 -2.11 -37.65
CA ARG A 113 -8.44 -1.65 -36.52
C ARG A 113 -7.78 -1.91 -35.16
N ASP A 114 -6.56 -2.44 -35.15
CA ASP A 114 -5.85 -2.94 -33.96
C ASP A 114 -6.71 -3.80 -33.02
N SER A 115 -7.59 -4.64 -33.56
CA SER A 115 -8.60 -5.41 -32.79
C SER A 115 -8.55 -6.90 -33.06
N LEU A 116 -9.18 -7.70 -32.19
CA LEU A 116 -9.32 -9.14 -32.34
C LEU A 116 -10.70 -9.48 -32.90
N LYS A 117 -10.71 -10.38 -33.89
CA LYS A 117 -11.92 -11.00 -34.42
C LYS A 117 -11.95 -12.47 -34.03
N PHE A 118 -13.05 -12.90 -33.44
CA PHE A 118 -13.35 -14.31 -33.14
C PHE A 118 -14.43 -14.77 -34.11
N SER A 119 -14.28 -15.97 -34.66
CA SER A 119 -15.29 -16.51 -35.57
C SER A 119 -15.36 -18.04 -35.53
N ASN A 120 -16.54 -18.54 -35.82
CA ASN A 120 -16.76 -19.85 -36.44
C ASN A 120 -16.78 -19.63 -37.96
N VAL A 121 -15.76 -20.07 -38.69
CA VAL A 121 -15.63 -19.82 -40.13
C VAL A 121 -16.79 -20.44 -40.92
N ALA A 122 -17.32 -21.58 -40.46
CA ALA A 122 -18.47 -22.23 -41.07
C ALA A 122 -19.81 -21.49 -40.78
N SER A 123 -19.81 -20.56 -39.83
CA SER A 123 -20.98 -19.75 -39.43
C SER A 123 -22.20 -20.60 -39.04
N THR A 124 -21.97 -21.70 -38.33
CA THR A 124 -23.02 -22.69 -38.00
C THR A 124 -23.66 -22.47 -36.63
N ASP A 125 -22.86 -22.01 -35.66
CA ASP A 125 -23.24 -21.99 -34.25
C ASP A 125 -22.76 -20.70 -33.58
N GLU A 126 -23.52 -20.21 -32.60
CA GLU A 126 -23.22 -18.98 -31.86
C GLU A 126 -22.48 -19.29 -30.55
N PHE A 127 -21.76 -18.30 -30.06
CA PHE A 127 -20.98 -18.37 -28.83
C PHE A 127 -20.95 -17.03 -28.11
N THR A 128 -20.65 -17.07 -26.82
CA THR A 128 -20.56 -15.88 -25.97
C THR A 128 -19.27 -15.89 -25.17
N LEU A 129 -18.52 -14.78 -25.21
CA LEU A 129 -17.41 -14.53 -24.31
C LEU A 129 -17.94 -13.95 -23.01
N LEU A 130 -17.75 -14.65 -21.88
CA LEU A 130 -18.36 -14.32 -20.60
C LEU A 130 -17.41 -13.52 -19.68
N PHE A 131 -17.13 -12.25 -20.01
CA PHE A 131 -16.26 -11.40 -19.18
C PHE A 131 -16.96 -10.78 -17.97
N LYS A 132 -18.30 -10.82 -17.91
CA LYS A 132 -19.08 -10.34 -16.76
C LYS A 132 -19.52 -11.50 -15.88
N SER A 133 -20.23 -12.47 -16.42
CA SER A 133 -20.82 -13.57 -15.65
C SER A 133 -19.91 -14.79 -15.50
N GLY A 134 -18.83 -14.87 -16.27
CA GLY A 134 -17.91 -16.00 -16.30
C GLY A 134 -16.89 -16.03 -15.16
N VAL A 135 -15.96 -16.99 -15.25
CA VAL A 135 -14.87 -17.14 -14.28
C VAL A 135 -14.04 -15.86 -14.20
N ASP A 136 -13.70 -15.44 -12.98
CA ASP A 136 -12.94 -14.21 -12.68
C ASP A 136 -13.55 -12.91 -13.27
N GLY A 137 -14.77 -12.97 -13.82
CA GLY A 137 -15.45 -11.86 -14.47
C GLY A 137 -15.86 -10.74 -13.51
N TRP A 138 -16.53 -9.73 -14.05
CA TRP A 138 -17.02 -8.58 -13.26
C TRP A 138 -17.87 -8.99 -12.05
N ASP A 139 -18.79 -9.95 -12.22
CA ASP A 139 -19.72 -10.38 -11.16
C ASP A 139 -19.08 -11.43 -10.22
N SER A 140 -17.86 -11.90 -10.51
CA SER A 140 -17.17 -12.88 -9.66
C SER A 140 -16.79 -12.31 -8.29
N ASN A 141 -17.01 -13.09 -7.24
CA ASN A 141 -16.63 -12.77 -5.86
C ASN A 141 -15.13 -12.96 -5.58
N VAL A 142 -14.35 -13.47 -6.55
CA VAL A 142 -12.90 -13.59 -6.44
C VAL A 142 -12.28 -12.21 -6.69
N LEU A 143 -11.81 -11.56 -5.63
CA LEU A 143 -11.33 -10.17 -5.66
C LEU A 143 -9.88 -10.02 -6.12
N THR A 144 -9.08 -11.08 -5.99
CA THR A 144 -7.66 -11.07 -6.36
C THR A 144 -7.42 -11.43 -7.83
N ARG A 145 -8.48 -11.65 -8.61
CA ARG A 145 -8.42 -12.11 -10.00
C ARG A 145 -9.38 -11.33 -10.90
N THR A 146 -9.06 -11.27 -12.17
CA THR A 146 -9.85 -10.64 -13.24
C THR A 146 -9.77 -11.46 -14.53
N THR A 147 -10.51 -11.08 -15.55
CA THR A 147 -10.38 -11.63 -16.91
C THR A 147 -9.35 -10.86 -17.76
N PRO A 148 -8.84 -11.42 -18.87
CA PRO A 148 -7.92 -10.76 -19.79
C PRO A 148 -8.60 -9.76 -20.74
N ASN A 149 -9.88 -9.45 -20.56
CA ASN A 149 -10.68 -8.66 -21.48
C ASN A 149 -10.03 -7.31 -21.85
N GLN A 150 -9.38 -6.62 -20.90
CA GLN A 150 -8.70 -5.35 -21.20
C GLN A 150 -7.52 -5.52 -22.16
N VAL A 151 -6.77 -6.62 -22.04
CA VAL A 151 -5.67 -6.98 -22.97
C VAL A 151 -6.23 -7.22 -24.37
N PHE A 152 -7.40 -7.86 -24.45
CA PHE A 152 -8.07 -8.13 -25.72
C PHE A 152 -8.73 -6.88 -26.34
N GLY A 153 -8.70 -5.73 -25.66
CA GLY A 153 -9.44 -4.53 -26.08
C GLY A 153 -10.95 -4.62 -25.81
N MET A 154 -11.41 -5.57 -25.01
CA MET A 154 -12.83 -5.88 -24.82
C MET A 154 -13.40 -5.33 -23.50
N PRO A 155 -14.69 -4.89 -23.51
CA PRO A 155 -15.37 -4.43 -22.32
C PRO A 155 -15.60 -5.55 -21.29
N ALA A 156 -15.78 -5.18 -20.03
CA ALA A 156 -16.14 -6.11 -18.95
C ALA A 156 -17.64 -6.46 -18.94
N ARG A 157 -18.15 -6.92 -20.09
CA ARG A 157 -19.52 -7.41 -20.29
C ARG A 157 -19.46 -8.74 -21.03
N ASP A 158 -20.53 -9.51 -20.97
CA ASP A 158 -20.65 -10.68 -21.83
C ASP A 158 -20.89 -10.21 -23.27
N ILE A 159 -20.23 -10.87 -24.23
CA ILE A 159 -20.23 -10.48 -25.63
C ILE A 159 -20.71 -11.68 -26.44
N ASP A 160 -21.93 -11.58 -26.94
CA ASP A 160 -22.51 -12.57 -27.82
C ASP A 160 -22.00 -12.37 -29.26
N SER A 161 -21.75 -13.48 -29.96
CA SER A 161 -21.50 -13.45 -31.39
C SER A 161 -22.79 -13.13 -32.16
N SER A 162 -22.62 -12.60 -33.37
CA SER A 162 -23.69 -12.42 -34.33
C SER A 162 -23.25 -12.99 -35.67
N ASN A 163 -24.04 -13.90 -36.23
CA ASN A 163 -23.65 -14.72 -37.37
C ASN A 163 -22.33 -15.45 -37.10
N SER A 164 -22.18 -15.96 -35.88
CA SER A 164 -21.00 -16.65 -35.37
C SER A 164 -19.70 -15.85 -35.44
N ILE A 165 -19.78 -14.52 -35.37
CA ILE A 165 -18.64 -13.61 -35.38
C ILE A 165 -18.73 -12.61 -34.22
N ILE A 166 -17.59 -12.37 -33.57
CA ILE A 166 -17.34 -11.21 -32.69
C ILE A 166 -16.22 -10.39 -33.32
N ASP A 167 -16.53 -9.18 -33.77
CA ASP A 167 -15.58 -8.23 -34.41
C ASP A 167 -15.76 -6.84 -33.76
N LEU A 168 -15.37 -6.71 -32.49
CA LEU A 168 -15.44 -5.44 -31.76
C LEU A 168 -14.23 -4.57 -32.08
N GLU A 169 -14.44 -3.26 -32.21
CA GLU A 169 -13.37 -2.28 -32.53
C GLU A 169 -12.53 -1.86 -31.32
N GLY A 170 -12.25 -2.81 -30.43
CA GLY A 170 -11.43 -2.61 -29.25
C GLY A 170 -9.95 -2.73 -29.55
N ARG A 171 -9.15 -1.69 -29.23
CA ARG A 171 -7.70 -1.74 -29.40
C ARG A 171 -7.08 -2.77 -28.43
N VAL A 172 -6.35 -3.74 -28.96
CA VAL A 172 -5.57 -4.70 -28.16
C VAL A 172 -4.47 -3.97 -27.40
N ASP A 173 -4.35 -4.25 -26.12
CA ASP A 173 -3.34 -3.65 -25.23
C ASP A 173 -2.45 -4.75 -24.64
N PHE A 174 -1.43 -5.15 -25.42
CA PHE A 174 -0.49 -6.22 -25.06
C PHE A 174 0.95 -5.73 -24.85
N GLU A 175 1.19 -4.43 -25.02
CA GLU A 175 2.54 -3.84 -25.00
C GLU A 175 2.80 -2.97 -23.77
N CYS A 176 1.75 -2.48 -23.10
CA CYS A 176 1.87 -1.59 -21.96
C CYS A 176 1.46 -2.29 -20.66
N GLY A 177 2.07 -1.85 -19.55
CA GLY A 177 1.64 -2.25 -18.21
C GLY A 177 0.24 -1.73 -17.87
N PRO A 178 -0.33 -2.10 -16.71
CA PRO A 178 -1.67 -1.66 -16.31
C PRO A 178 -1.80 -0.13 -16.32
N LYS A 179 -2.99 0.37 -16.68
CA LYS A 179 -3.32 1.81 -16.72
C LYS A 179 -3.00 2.60 -15.45
N SER A 180 -3.02 1.94 -14.30
CA SER A 180 -2.75 2.55 -13.00
C SER A 180 -2.20 1.52 -12.02
N TYR A 181 -1.21 1.91 -11.25
CA TYR A 181 -0.71 1.15 -10.11
C TYR A 181 -1.36 1.70 -8.84
N VAL A 182 -1.72 0.82 -7.93
CA VAL A 182 -2.34 1.14 -6.65
C VAL A 182 -1.43 0.63 -5.55
N VAL A 183 -1.02 1.52 -4.66
CA VAL A 183 -0.23 1.16 -3.49
C VAL A 183 -1.12 1.15 -2.25
N LYS A 184 -1.02 0.08 -1.48
CA LYS A 184 -1.64 -0.05 -0.17
C LYS A 184 -0.54 -0.21 0.86
N ILE A 185 -0.48 0.73 1.80
CA ILE A 185 0.45 0.74 2.92
C ILE A 185 -0.37 0.52 4.19
N THR A 186 0.02 -0.45 4.99
CA THR A 186 -0.61 -0.77 6.28
C THR A 186 0.44 -0.79 7.38
N ALA A 187 0.10 -0.27 8.55
CA ALA A 187 0.94 -0.31 9.75
C ALA A 187 0.22 -1.12 10.84
N GLY A 188 0.68 -2.34 11.09
CA GLY A 188 -0.02 -3.27 11.98
C GLY A 188 -1.45 -3.58 11.53
N SER A 189 -2.44 -3.34 12.40
CA SER A 189 -3.87 -3.51 12.10
C SER A 189 -4.48 -2.36 11.30
N ASP A 190 -3.80 -1.21 11.23
CA ASP A 190 -4.34 0.00 10.64
C ASP A 190 -4.02 0.08 9.16
N VAL A 191 -5.08 0.24 8.35
CA VAL A 191 -4.94 0.51 6.92
C VAL A 191 -4.81 2.01 6.73
N LEU A 192 -3.62 2.45 6.30
CA LEU A 192 -3.33 3.86 6.01
C LEU A 192 -3.93 4.24 4.64
N GLY A 193 -5.25 4.08 4.51
CA GLY A 193 -5.98 4.11 3.24
C GLY A 193 -6.90 5.31 3.08
N GLN A 194 -7.07 5.75 1.84
CA GLN A 194 -8.16 6.62 1.42
C GLN A 194 -9.36 5.79 0.96
N THR A 195 -10.58 6.33 1.05
CA THR A 195 -11.82 5.67 0.59
C THR A 195 -11.97 5.80 -0.92
N VAL A 196 -12.19 4.71 -1.65
CA VAL A 196 -12.49 4.73 -3.09
C VAL A 196 -13.69 3.86 -3.46
N TYR A 197 -14.37 4.25 -4.55
CA TYR A 197 -15.42 3.49 -5.21
C TYR A 197 -14.87 2.20 -5.88
N SER A 198 -14.54 1.18 -5.09
CA SER A 198 -14.25 -0.18 -5.53
C SER A 198 -14.74 -1.19 -4.49
N ASN A 199 -15.10 -2.40 -4.93
CA ASN A 199 -15.51 -3.50 -4.04
C ASN A 199 -14.42 -3.89 -3.03
N THR A 200 -13.17 -3.47 -3.24
CA THR A 200 -12.06 -3.51 -2.28
C THR A 200 -11.70 -2.07 -1.86
N PRO A 201 -12.24 -1.56 -0.74
CA PRO A 201 -12.37 -0.11 -0.52
C PRO A 201 -11.12 0.61 0.02
N PHE A 202 -10.01 -0.08 0.34
CA PHE A 202 -8.89 0.55 1.05
C PHE A 202 -7.56 0.45 0.30
N TYR A 203 -7.03 1.60 -0.13
CA TYR A 203 -5.65 1.76 -0.61
C TYR A 203 -5.10 3.14 -0.25
N THR A 204 -3.78 3.30 -0.20
CA THR A 204 -3.12 4.55 0.26
C THR A 204 -3.07 5.61 -0.84
N GLY A 205 -2.71 5.21 -2.06
CA GLY A 205 -2.84 6.04 -3.26
C GLY A 205 -2.68 5.24 -4.55
N SER A 206 -2.82 5.92 -5.68
CA SER A 206 -2.67 5.32 -7.01
C SER A 206 -1.82 6.20 -7.88
N PHE A 207 -0.94 5.58 -8.68
CA PHE A 207 -0.13 6.23 -9.70
C PHE A 207 -0.71 5.95 -11.08
N MET A 208 -0.84 6.99 -11.89
CA MET A 208 -1.21 6.85 -13.29
C MET A 208 -0.03 6.31 -14.09
N SER A 209 -0.30 5.34 -14.96
CA SER A 209 0.74 4.76 -15.79
C SER A 209 1.17 5.78 -16.85
N LYS A 210 2.41 6.26 -16.78
CA LYS A 210 3.04 7.10 -17.79
C LYS A 210 3.99 6.34 -18.74
N SER A 211 4.06 5.01 -18.59
CA SER A 211 5.05 4.20 -19.31
C SER A 211 4.75 4.20 -20.80
N ALA A 212 5.78 4.47 -21.60
CA ALA A 212 5.76 4.20 -23.02
C ALA A 212 6.02 2.71 -23.31
N ILE A 213 5.76 2.30 -24.56
CA ILE A 213 5.80 0.92 -25.11
C ILE A 213 7.17 0.20 -24.92
N ALA A 214 8.23 0.91 -24.51
CA ALA A 214 9.58 0.36 -24.37
C ALA A 214 10.24 0.61 -23.00
N GLU A 215 9.56 1.29 -22.07
CA GLU A 215 10.14 1.56 -20.75
C GLU A 215 9.96 0.36 -19.85
N GLN A 216 11.06 -0.16 -19.30
CA GLN A 216 11.03 -1.28 -18.35
C GLN A 216 10.67 -0.84 -16.92
N TYR A 217 10.80 0.45 -16.62
CA TYR A 217 10.49 1.02 -15.32
C TYR A 217 9.76 2.34 -15.51
N MET A 218 8.72 2.52 -14.71
CA MET A 218 8.07 3.79 -14.50
C MET A 218 8.75 4.52 -13.35
N THR A 219 9.03 5.81 -13.53
CA THR A 219 9.43 6.69 -12.44
C THR A 219 8.30 7.65 -12.15
N VAL A 220 7.88 7.69 -10.89
CA VAL A 220 6.89 8.64 -10.39
C VAL A 220 7.57 9.61 -9.44
N SER A 221 7.25 10.89 -9.59
CA SER A 221 7.63 11.96 -8.67
C SER A 221 6.36 12.64 -8.15
N SER A 222 6.36 13.04 -6.87
CA SER A 222 5.17 13.61 -6.22
C SER A 222 4.70 14.94 -6.81
N ASN A 223 5.56 15.66 -7.54
CA ASN A 223 5.19 16.90 -8.21
C ASN A 223 4.12 16.68 -9.29
N ASP A 224 4.09 15.51 -9.93
CA ASP A 224 3.17 15.25 -11.03
C ASP A 224 1.93 14.44 -10.61
N ASP A 225 2.07 13.53 -9.65
CA ASP A 225 1.01 12.62 -9.20
C ASP A 225 1.14 12.35 -7.69
N PRO A 226 0.67 13.29 -6.83
CA PRO A 226 0.91 13.24 -5.40
C PRO A 226 0.07 12.15 -4.73
N VAL A 227 0.75 11.15 -4.17
CA VAL A 227 0.13 10.16 -3.27
C VAL A 227 0.36 10.60 -1.82
N THR A 228 -0.67 11.17 -1.21
CA THR A 228 -0.63 11.64 0.18
C THR A 228 -1.77 11.02 0.99
N HIS A 229 -1.49 10.62 2.23
CA HIS A 229 -2.50 10.19 3.19
C HIS A 229 -2.41 11.03 4.45
N GLN A 230 -3.52 11.65 4.83
CA GLN A 230 -3.66 12.39 6.07
C GLN A 230 -4.57 11.60 7.02
N PHE A 231 -4.13 11.44 8.26
CA PHE A 231 -4.84 10.66 9.25
C PHE A 231 -6.01 11.49 9.82
N THR A 232 -7.21 11.27 9.29
CA THR A 232 -8.42 12.00 9.69
C THR A 232 -8.93 11.63 11.09
N GLY A 233 -8.67 10.40 11.53
CA GLY A 233 -9.03 9.89 12.87
C GLY A 233 -8.09 10.31 14.00
N GLY A 234 -7.04 11.10 13.69
CA GLY A 234 -5.98 11.47 14.64
C GLY A 234 -4.65 10.79 14.33
N ALA A 235 -3.57 11.31 14.93
CA ALA A 235 -2.21 10.84 14.67
C ALA A 235 -2.00 9.38 15.08
N GLN A 236 -1.35 8.61 14.21
CA GLN A 236 -0.96 7.24 14.52
C GLN A 236 0.16 7.27 15.57
N LYS A 237 -0.09 6.63 16.72
CA LYS A 237 0.79 6.77 17.89
C LYS A 237 2.14 6.11 17.74
N HIS A 238 2.19 5.02 16.98
CA HIS A 238 3.38 4.20 16.85
C HIS A 238 3.35 3.47 15.50
N ILE A 239 4.46 3.51 14.77
CA ILE A 239 4.71 2.67 13.60
C ILE A 239 6.12 2.09 13.74
N ASP A 240 6.19 0.76 13.81
CA ASP A 240 7.43 -0.02 13.82
C ASP A 240 7.62 -0.84 12.54
N SER A 241 6.54 -1.16 11.85
CA SER A 241 6.53 -1.98 10.64
C SER A 241 5.57 -1.41 9.60
N LEU A 242 5.94 -1.55 8.34
CA LEU A 242 5.12 -1.15 7.20
C LEU A 242 4.96 -2.33 6.27
N ARG A 243 3.71 -2.68 5.97
CA ARG A 243 3.39 -3.65 4.92
C ARG A 243 2.98 -2.91 3.66
N ILE A 244 3.63 -3.28 2.55
CA ILE A 244 3.49 -2.64 1.25
C ILE A 244 2.89 -3.67 0.30
N GLN A 245 1.84 -3.26 -0.39
CA GLN A 245 1.14 -4.10 -1.36
C GLN A 245 0.81 -3.33 -2.63
N TRP A 246 1.03 -3.97 -3.77
CA TRP A 246 0.79 -3.41 -5.09
C TRP A 246 -0.34 -4.09 -5.83
N PHE A 247 -1.26 -3.28 -6.32
CA PHE A 247 -2.43 -3.70 -7.07
C PHE A 247 -2.57 -2.88 -8.35
N TYR A 248 -3.41 -3.33 -9.27
CA TYR A 248 -3.95 -2.52 -10.34
C TYR A 248 -5.48 -2.63 -10.35
N LYS A 249 -6.14 -1.62 -10.92
CA LYS A 249 -7.61 -1.58 -11.01
C LYS A 249 -8.07 -2.21 -12.30
N SER A 250 -8.81 -3.32 -12.19
CA SER A 250 -9.51 -3.96 -13.32
C SER A 250 -10.85 -4.49 -12.86
N ASN A 251 -11.88 -4.37 -13.70
CA ASN A 251 -13.22 -4.93 -13.46
C ASN A 251 -13.78 -4.67 -12.05
N ASN A 252 -13.63 -3.44 -11.53
CA ASN A 252 -14.03 -3.00 -10.19
C ASN A 252 -13.30 -3.70 -9.01
N LYS A 253 -12.16 -4.33 -9.29
CA LYS A 253 -11.33 -5.08 -8.33
C LYS A 253 -9.91 -4.52 -8.25
N LEU A 254 -9.28 -4.70 -7.10
CA LEU A 254 -7.84 -4.51 -6.91
C LEU A 254 -7.12 -5.85 -7.10
N VAL A 255 -6.54 -6.02 -8.29
CA VAL A 255 -5.84 -7.25 -8.66
C VAL A 255 -4.36 -7.10 -8.33
N PRO A 256 -3.71 -8.07 -7.66
CA PRO A 256 -2.29 -7.98 -7.36
C PRO A 256 -1.47 -7.88 -8.64
N VAL A 257 -0.54 -6.92 -8.67
CA VAL A 257 0.40 -6.76 -9.79
C VAL A 257 1.36 -7.94 -9.79
N ASP A 258 1.64 -8.50 -10.97
CA ASP A 258 2.71 -9.48 -11.16
C ASP A 258 3.98 -8.75 -11.62
N PHE A 259 4.88 -8.42 -10.68
CA PHE A 259 6.22 -7.92 -11.00
C PHE A 259 7.22 -9.05 -11.33
N ARG A 260 6.78 -10.31 -11.28
CA ARG A 260 7.65 -11.49 -11.23
C ARG A 260 8.66 -11.34 -10.10
N ASP A 261 9.94 -11.54 -10.42
CA ASP A 261 11.05 -11.39 -9.49
C ASP A 261 11.72 -10.00 -9.58
N ARG A 262 11.08 -9.03 -10.25
CA ARG A 262 11.66 -7.69 -10.38
C ARG A 262 11.33 -6.85 -9.15
N ASP A 263 12.36 -6.21 -8.62
CA ASP A 263 12.23 -5.32 -7.49
C ASP A 263 11.83 -3.89 -7.89
N HIS A 264 11.26 -3.17 -6.92
CA HIS A 264 10.83 -1.79 -7.04
C HIS A 264 11.31 -0.98 -5.83
N ALA A 265 11.38 0.34 -6.00
CA ALA A 265 11.79 1.24 -4.94
C ALA A 265 10.73 2.33 -4.68
N ILE A 266 10.52 2.68 -3.42
CA ILE A 266 9.60 3.73 -2.96
C ILE A 266 10.31 4.61 -1.95
N LYS A 267 10.19 5.92 -2.10
CA LYS A 267 10.58 6.91 -1.10
C LYS A 267 9.33 7.46 -0.42
N LEU A 268 9.25 7.26 0.89
CA LEU A 268 8.17 7.75 1.74
C LEU A 268 8.67 8.92 2.58
N THR A 269 7.79 9.89 2.79
CA THR A 269 8.00 11.00 3.71
C THR A 269 6.89 10.98 4.75
N LEU A 270 7.28 10.85 6.01
CA LEU A 270 6.39 10.84 7.17
C LEU A 270 6.53 12.16 7.93
N SER A 271 5.40 12.79 8.24
CA SER A 271 5.36 13.87 9.24
C SER A 271 5.10 13.25 10.60
N CYS A 272 6.15 13.15 11.41
CA CYS A 272 6.13 12.40 12.67
C CYS A 272 7.20 12.92 13.66
N GLU A 273 7.27 12.28 14.82
CA GLU A 273 8.35 12.46 15.79
C GLU A 273 9.17 11.14 15.86
N THR A 274 10.49 11.23 15.95
CA THR A 274 11.37 10.06 16.13
C THR A 274 11.68 9.75 17.59
N ASP A 275 11.41 10.71 18.48
CA ASP A 275 11.60 10.57 19.92
C ASP A 275 10.30 10.14 20.59
N LYS A 276 10.35 9.02 21.31
CA LYS A 276 9.21 8.45 22.04
C LYS A 276 8.67 9.38 23.13
N LEU A 277 9.51 10.24 23.72
CA LEU A 277 9.13 11.04 24.90
C LEU A 277 8.49 12.39 24.54
N LYS A 278 8.81 12.95 23.37
CA LYS A 278 8.25 14.24 22.91
C LYS A 278 6.72 14.23 22.71
N PRO A 279 6.11 13.16 22.18
CA PRO A 279 4.66 12.95 22.20
C PRO A 279 4.05 13.02 23.60
N LEU A 280 4.69 12.36 24.57
CA LEU A 280 4.19 12.31 25.94
C LEU A 280 4.27 13.69 26.60
N SER A 281 5.39 14.40 26.46
CA SER A 281 5.56 15.72 27.08
C SER A 281 4.52 16.73 26.57
N LYS A 282 4.25 16.76 25.26
CA LYS A 282 3.18 17.60 24.69
C LYS A 282 1.80 17.26 25.27
N LYS A 283 1.52 15.97 25.50
CA LYS A 283 0.25 15.55 26.12
C LYS A 283 0.15 16.04 27.56
N PHE A 284 1.24 15.97 28.34
CA PHE A 284 1.28 16.50 29.70
C PHE A 284 1.11 18.03 29.73
N GLU A 285 1.75 18.76 28.82
CA GLU A 285 1.61 20.22 28.68
C GLU A 285 0.17 20.63 28.29
N MET A 286 -0.47 19.89 27.38
CA MET A 286 -1.89 20.13 27.07
C MET A 286 -2.82 19.79 28.24
N LEU A 287 -2.49 18.76 29.04
CA LEU A 287 -3.29 18.39 30.20
C LEU A 287 -3.20 19.45 31.31
N SER A 288 -2.00 19.99 31.56
CA SER A 288 -1.81 21.07 32.54
C SER A 288 -2.55 22.34 32.10
N LYS A 289 -2.54 22.66 30.80
CA LYS A 289 -3.21 23.84 30.26
C LYS A 289 -4.75 23.75 30.22
N LYS A 290 -5.33 22.54 30.27
CA LYS A 290 -6.77 22.32 30.00
C LYS A 290 -7.59 21.93 31.23
N LEU A 291 -7.05 22.04 32.45
CA LEU A 291 -7.88 21.98 33.65
C LEU A 291 -8.56 23.34 33.83
N PRO A 292 -9.88 23.48 33.57
CA PRO A 292 -10.57 24.68 34.03
C PRO A 292 -10.48 24.69 35.56
N ALA A 293 -10.16 25.87 36.12
CA ALA A 293 -10.18 26.05 37.57
C ALA A 293 -11.50 25.49 38.13
N PRO A 294 -11.48 24.69 39.21
CA PRO A 294 -12.70 24.14 39.79
C PRO A 294 -13.67 25.27 40.07
N VAL A 295 -14.86 25.21 39.46
CA VAL A 295 -15.87 26.24 39.66
C VAL A 295 -16.41 26.12 41.08
N GLY A 296 -16.10 27.12 41.90
CA GLY A 296 -16.73 27.32 43.21
C GLY A 296 -15.95 26.78 44.39
N MET A 297 -14.85 27.43 44.75
CA MET A 297 -14.55 27.67 46.16
C MET A 297 -13.79 29.00 46.27
N PHE A 298 -14.45 29.94 46.94
CA PHE A 298 -14.03 31.22 47.50
C PHE A 298 -12.60 31.72 47.25
N ASP A 299 -12.51 33.00 46.87
CA ASP A 299 -11.33 33.84 47.01
C ASP A 299 -10.83 33.81 48.46
N ASP A 300 -9.88 32.94 48.75
CA ASP A 300 -8.95 33.06 49.87
C ASP A 300 -7.53 33.07 49.28
N PRO A 301 -6.64 33.99 49.69
CA PRO A 301 -5.34 34.16 49.07
C PRO A 301 -4.35 33.17 49.69
N GLU A 302 -4.51 31.87 49.44
CA GLU A 302 -3.42 30.93 49.69
C GLU A 302 -3.59 29.66 48.86
N THR A 303 -2.63 29.46 47.96
CA THR A 303 -2.25 28.17 47.35
C THR A 303 -3.26 27.53 46.39
N VAL A 304 -2.97 27.59 45.09
CA VAL A 304 -2.57 26.42 44.28
C VAL A 304 -1.97 26.98 42.99
N VAL A 305 -0.66 27.25 43.02
CA VAL A 305 0.16 27.38 41.81
C VAL A 305 0.81 26.00 41.64
N VAL A 306 0.33 25.21 40.67
CA VAL A 306 1.10 24.05 40.18
C VAL A 306 1.72 24.47 38.86
N ASP A 307 2.65 25.40 38.95
CA ASP A 307 3.73 25.59 38.01
C ASP A 307 4.95 25.94 38.87
N ASP A 308 6.04 25.20 38.63
CA ASP A 308 7.45 25.50 38.96
C ASP A 308 8.20 24.24 39.45
N ILE A 309 8.26 23.22 38.60
CA ILE A 309 9.46 22.36 38.54
C ILE A 309 10.53 23.16 37.76
N GLU A 310 11.06 24.23 38.36
CA GLU A 310 12.35 24.89 38.04
C GLU A 310 12.53 26.27 38.71
N ARG A 311 12.03 26.45 39.94
CA ARG A 311 12.57 27.50 40.82
C ARG A 311 12.95 26.88 42.14
N TRP A 312 14.23 26.55 42.28
CA TRP A 312 14.81 26.50 43.62
C TRP A 312 14.72 27.91 44.18
N ASP A 313 13.71 28.16 45.01
CA ASP A 313 13.60 29.40 45.76
C ASP A 313 14.88 29.54 46.59
N TRP A 314 15.70 30.52 46.23
CA TRP A 314 16.96 30.84 46.90
C TRP A 314 16.76 31.06 48.42
N GLU A 315 15.55 31.46 48.81
CA GLU A 315 15.15 31.65 50.21
C GLU A 315 14.97 30.34 50.99
N GLN A 316 14.58 29.24 50.34
CA GLN A 316 14.47 27.93 50.98
C GLN A 316 15.82 27.19 51.04
N MET A 317 16.72 27.48 50.10
CA MET A 317 18.08 26.93 50.09
C MET A 317 18.99 27.55 51.15
N PHE A 318 18.81 28.84 51.47
CA PHE A 318 19.64 29.56 52.43
C PHE A 318 19.69 28.92 53.83
N PRO A 319 18.57 28.55 54.49
CA PRO A 319 18.60 27.90 55.79
C PRO A 319 19.21 26.49 55.74
N ILE A 320 19.00 25.73 54.66
CA ILE A 320 19.59 24.38 54.50
C ILE A 320 21.12 24.45 54.40
N VAL A 321 21.64 25.38 53.60
CA VAL A 321 23.08 25.62 53.48
C VAL A 321 23.68 26.13 54.81
N MET A 322 22.96 26.99 55.55
CA MET A 322 23.36 27.45 56.89
C MET A 322 23.48 26.30 57.89
N ILE A 323 22.52 25.36 57.90
CA ILE A 323 22.55 24.19 58.78
C ILE A 323 23.76 23.29 58.47
N ILE A 324 24.06 23.08 57.18
CA ILE A 324 25.24 22.28 56.77
C ILE A 324 26.53 22.97 57.19
N ILE A 325 26.65 24.29 57.03
CA ILE A 325 27.84 25.06 57.43
C ILE A 325 28.02 25.03 58.95
N ILE A 326 26.96 25.23 59.74
CA ILE A 326 27.02 25.15 61.21
C ILE A 326 27.39 23.73 61.65
N GLY A 327 26.81 22.70 61.01
CA GLY A 327 27.17 21.30 61.26
C GLY A 327 28.65 21.02 60.98
N PHE A 328 29.19 21.58 59.89
CA PHE A 328 30.60 21.41 59.52
C PHE A 328 31.54 22.17 60.47
N VAL A 329 31.18 23.39 60.87
CA VAL A 329 31.95 24.20 61.83
C VAL A 329 31.94 23.57 63.22
N THR A 330 30.81 23.05 63.68
CA THR A 330 30.73 22.33 64.97
C THR A 330 31.53 21.04 64.96
N LEU A 331 31.52 20.27 63.87
CA LEU A 331 32.40 19.12 63.69
C LEU A 331 33.88 19.50 63.71
N LEU A 332 34.27 20.60 63.05
CA LEU A 332 35.65 21.10 63.08
C LEU A 332 36.07 21.55 64.49
N VAL A 333 35.21 22.27 65.21
CA VAL A 333 35.50 22.74 66.59
C VAL A 333 35.55 21.57 67.58
N LEU A 334 34.74 20.53 67.41
CA LEU A 334 34.79 19.32 68.22
C LEU A 334 35.99 18.42 67.88
N SER A 335 36.45 18.43 66.63
CA SER A 335 37.64 17.69 66.20
C SER A 335 38.97 18.36 66.60
N GLY A 336 38.94 19.65 66.95
CA GLY A 336 40.11 20.45 67.38
C GLY A 336 40.42 20.43 68.88
N ARG A 337 39.61 19.78 69.72
CA ARG A 337 39.96 19.57 71.15
C ARG A 337 40.92 18.40 71.27
N SER A 338 42.18 18.73 71.49
CA SER A 338 43.28 17.79 71.70
C SER A 338 42.95 16.74 72.75
N ARG A 339 43.32 15.50 72.44
CA ARG A 339 43.51 14.44 73.43
C ARG A 339 44.53 14.94 74.45
N THR A 340 44.09 15.25 75.67
CA THR A 340 44.98 15.38 76.83
C THR A 340 45.77 14.08 76.98
N SER A 341 47.09 14.22 76.98
CA SER A 341 48.07 13.18 77.25
C SER A 341 47.80 12.52 78.62
N ALA A 342 47.70 11.19 78.64
CA ALA A 342 47.77 10.40 79.87
C ALA A 342 49.24 10.33 80.36
N PRO A 343 49.50 10.35 81.68
CA PRO A 343 50.85 10.40 82.21
C PRO A 343 51.56 9.05 82.10
N THR A 344 52.87 9.11 81.89
CA THR A 344 53.83 8.00 81.91
C THR A 344 53.95 7.34 83.29
N ALA A 345 53.96 6.01 83.30
CA ALA A 345 54.66 5.18 84.29
C ALA A 345 55.22 3.95 83.56
#